data_AF-A0A7C1UMJ6-F1
#
_entry.id   AF-A0A7C1UMJ6-F1
#
_cell.length_a   1.000
_cell.length_b   1.000
_cell.length_c   1.000
_cell.angle_alpha   90.00
_cell.angle_beta   90.00
_cell.angle_gamma   90.00
#
_symmetry.space_group_name_H-M   'P 1'
#
loop_
_entity.id
_entity.type
_entity.pdbx_description
1 polymer ?
#
loop_
_entity_poly.entity_id
_entity_poly.type
_entity_poly.pdbx_seq_one_letter_code
_entity_poly.pdbx_strand_id
1 'polypeptide(L)'
;MKKRKQSGFTIIELVMVIVILGILAAMAVPRFADLSGSATTATKDGLEGSVKSAWAIAIAKKEGAVTVTELADQVDGGTAAATGVQVDIDGTTYTVLTFTDSACTTATSAVGNTVACINGISP
;
A
#
# COMPACT_ATOMS: atom_id res chain seq x y z
N MET A 1 -29.75 -38.51 -42.21
CA MET A 1 -29.08 -37.38 -41.52
C MET A 1 -29.85 -37.05 -40.23
N LYS A 2 -29.27 -37.29 -39.04
CA LYS A 2 -29.92 -37.00 -37.75
C LYS A 2 -29.80 -35.48 -37.49
N LYS A 3 -30.90 -34.73 -37.59
CA LYS A 3 -30.93 -33.31 -37.21
C LYS A 3 -30.65 -33.20 -35.71
N ARG A 4 -29.56 -32.55 -35.31
CA ARG A 4 -29.34 -32.19 -33.92
C ARG A 4 -30.39 -31.14 -33.55
N LYS A 5 -31.20 -31.41 -32.52
CA LYS A 5 -32.09 -30.40 -31.94
C LYS A 5 -31.21 -29.34 -31.28
N GLN A 6 -31.27 -28.11 -31.78
CA GLN A 6 -30.67 -26.96 -31.11
C GLN A 6 -31.56 -26.62 -29.92
N SER A 7 -31.10 -26.96 -28.71
CA SER A 7 -31.77 -26.57 -27.46
C SER A 7 -31.38 -25.13 -27.19
N GLY A 8 -32.29 -24.19 -27.46
CA GLY A 8 -32.13 -22.80 -27.03
C GLY A 8 -32.37 -22.68 -25.52
N PHE A 9 -31.72 -21.69 -24.88
CA PHE A 9 -32.05 -21.27 -23.53
C PHE A 9 -33.47 -20.70 -23.49
N THR A 10 -34.22 -20.96 -22.43
CA THR A 10 -35.55 -20.37 -22.27
C THR A 10 -35.44 -18.93 -21.76
N ILE A 11 -36.42 -18.08 -22.10
CA ILE A 11 -36.41 -16.68 -21.64
C ILE A 11 -36.42 -16.60 -20.10
N ILE A 12 -37.14 -17.50 -19.44
CA ILE A 12 -37.18 -17.55 -17.97
C ILE A 12 -35.81 -17.88 -17.36
N GLU A 13 -35.00 -18.68 -18.06
CA GLU A 13 -33.67 -19.07 -17.64
C GLU A 13 -32.67 -17.91 -17.77
N LEU A 14 -32.82 -17.08 -18.79
CA LEU A 14 -32.06 -15.82 -18.88
C LEU A 14 -32.46 -14.85 -17.77
N VAL A 15 -33.76 -14.72 -17.49
CA VAL A 15 -34.30 -13.82 -16.46
C VAL A 15 -33.85 -14.23 -15.06
N MET A 16 -33.90 -15.52 -14.72
CA MET A 16 -33.45 -15.97 -13.40
C MET A 16 -31.95 -15.74 -13.19
N VAL A 17 -31.13 -15.86 -14.25
CA VAL A 17 -29.67 -15.62 -14.17
C VAL A 17 -29.37 -14.16 -13.85
N ILE A 18 -30.00 -13.20 -14.54
CA ILE A 18 -29.76 -11.78 -14.25
C ILE A 18 -30.27 -11.38 -12.86
N VAL A 19 -31.34 -12.01 -12.37
CA VAL A 19 -31.85 -11.77 -11.01
C VAL A 19 -30.86 -12.28 -9.96
N ILE A 20 -30.33 -13.50 -10.14
CA ILE A 20 -29.33 -14.07 -9.23
C ILE A 20 -28.06 -13.22 -9.26
N LEU A 21 -27.57 -12.85 -10.45
CA LEU A 21 -26.41 -11.96 -10.59
C LEU A 21 -26.66 -10.58 -9.97
N GLY A 22 -27.88 -10.04 -10.07
CA GLY A 22 -28.27 -8.78 -9.44
C GLY A 22 -28.19 -8.83 -7.91
N ILE A 23 -28.68 -9.90 -7.29
CA ILE A 23 -28.61 -10.09 -5.83
C ILE A 23 -27.15 -10.27 -5.38
N LEU A 24 -26.39 -11.11 -6.08
CA LEU A 24 -24.96 -11.32 -5.78
C LEU A 24 -24.17 -10.02 -5.91
N ALA A 25 -24.42 -9.23 -6.97
CA ALA A 25 -23.77 -7.94 -7.17
C ALA A 25 -24.14 -6.93 -6.08
N ALA A 26 -25.42 -6.84 -5.70
CA ALA A 26 -25.90 -5.94 -4.65
C ALA A 26 -25.23 -6.21 -3.29
N MET A 27 -24.93 -7.48 -2.98
CA MET A 27 -24.20 -7.85 -1.75
C MET A 27 -22.66 -7.73 -1.89
N ALA A 28 -22.11 -8.04 -3.07
CA ALA A 28 -20.66 -8.09 -3.27
C ALA A 28 -20.03 -6.70 -3.38
N VAL A 29 -20.70 -5.74 -4.06
CA VAL A 29 -20.19 -4.39 -4.27
C VAL A 29 -19.86 -3.64 -2.97
N PRO A 30 -20.77 -3.52 -1.97
CA PRO A 30 -20.45 -2.80 -0.74
C PRO A 30 -19.31 -3.45 0.02
N ARG A 31 -19.31 -4.78 0.16
CA ARG A 31 -18.25 -5.52 0.84
C ARG A 31 -16.89 -5.36 0.16
N PHE A 32 -16.85 -5.37 -1.16
CA PHE A 32 -15.60 -5.19 -1.90
C PHE A 32 -15.04 -3.79 -1.68
N ALA A 33 -15.89 -2.75 -1.71
CA ALA A 33 -15.46 -1.37 -1.44
C ALA A 33 -14.90 -1.20 -0.02
N ASP A 34 -15.54 -1.79 0.99
CA ASP A 34 -15.07 -1.73 2.40
C ASP A 34 -13.71 -2.44 2.59
N LEU A 35 -13.52 -3.58 1.91
CA LEU A 35 -12.27 -4.34 1.94
C LEU A 35 -11.12 -3.58 1.29
N SER A 36 -11.35 -2.94 0.14
CA SER A 36 -10.33 -2.14 -0.54
C SER A 36 -9.84 -0.97 0.33
N GLY A 37 -10.75 -0.27 1.01
CA GLY A 37 -10.37 0.80 1.94
C GLY A 37 -9.56 0.29 3.12
N SER A 38 -10.01 -0.80 3.75
CA SER A 38 -9.33 -1.40 4.92
C SER A 38 -7.97 -1.97 4.55
N ALA A 39 -7.84 -2.60 3.38
CA ALA A 39 -6.58 -3.12 2.86
C ALA A 39 -5.56 -2.00 2.64
N THR A 40 -6.00 -0.88 2.06
CA THR A 40 -5.12 0.28 1.83
C THR A 40 -4.57 0.85 3.14
N THR A 41 -5.43 1.00 4.16
CA THR A 41 -4.98 1.48 5.48
C THR A 41 -4.02 0.49 6.14
N ALA A 42 -4.32 -0.82 6.10
CA ALA A 42 -3.44 -1.84 6.65
C ALA A 42 -2.07 -1.86 5.96
N THR A 43 -2.01 -1.68 4.64
CA THR A 43 -0.74 -1.62 3.92
C THR A 43 0.04 -0.34 4.26
N LYS A 44 -0.62 0.81 4.46
CA LYS A 44 0.04 2.04 4.94
C LYS A 44 0.70 1.83 6.31
N ASP A 45 -0.05 1.27 7.26
CA ASP A 45 0.45 1.03 8.61
C ASP A 45 1.61 0.01 8.60
N GLY A 46 1.48 -1.04 7.77
CA GLY A 46 2.53 -2.03 7.54
C GLY A 46 3.80 -1.42 6.93
N LEU A 47 3.64 -0.51 5.97
CA LEU A 47 4.73 0.21 5.34
C LEU A 47 5.46 1.08 6.37
N GLU A 48 4.73 1.86 7.18
CA GLU A 48 5.36 2.66 8.24
C GLU A 48 6.17 1.81 9.21
N GLY A 49 5.63 0.65 9.62
CA GLY A 49 6.35 -0.32 10.45
C GLY A 49 7.60 -0.86 9.78
N SER A 50 7.53 -1.17 8.48
CA SER A 50 8.67 -1.63 7.69
C SER A 50 9.78 -0.57 7.64
N VAL A 51 9.45 0.69 7.33
CA VAL A 51 10.45 1.79 7.30
C VAL A 51 11.06 2.03 8.69
N LYS A 52 10.25 2.00 9.76
CA LYS A 52 10.73 2.15 11.15
C LYS A 52 11.72 1.04 11.53
N SER A 53 11.41 -0.21 11.21
CA SER A 53 12.29 -1.35 11.48
C SER A 53 13.56 -1.30 10.63
N ALA A 54 13.45 -0.95 9.35
CA ALA A 54 14.59 -0.75 8.46
C ALA A 54 15.54 0.34 9.00
N TRP A 55 14.99 1.43 9.53
CA TRP A 55 15.77 2.51 10.13
C TRP A 55 16.50 2.07 11.41
N ALA A 56 15.82 1.34 12.31
CA ALA A 56 16.45 0.80 13.51
C ALA A 56 17.60 -0.15 13.17
N ILE A 57 17.44 -0.99 12.15
CA ILE A 57 18.49 -1.88 11.63
C ILE A 57 19.62 -1.07 11.00
N ALA A 58 19.31 -0.04 10.22
CA ALA A 58 20.29 0.80 9.55
C ALA A 58 21.18 1.56 10.55
N ILE A 59 20.59 2.11 11.61
CA ILE A 59 21.35 2.75 12.71
C ILE A 59 22.17 1.71 13.49
N ALA A 60 21.66 0.49 13.69
CA ALA A 60 22.43 -0.55 14.37
C ALA A 60 23.63 -1.03 13.53
N LYS A 61 23.50 -1.06 12.19
CA LYS A 61 24.57 -1.46 11.27
C LYS A 61 25.60 -0.35 11.03
N LYS A 62 25.16 0.91 11.08
CA LYS A 62 25.97 2.08 10.76
C LYS A 62 26.17 2.87 12.05
N GLU A 63 27.41 2.99 12.54
CA GLU A 63 27.77 3.82 13.70
C GLU A 63 27.64 5.33 13.41
N GLY A 64 26.52 5.77 12.81
CA GLY A 64 26.32 7.13 12.36
C GLY A 64 24.96 7.35 11.70
N ALA A 65 24.75 8.57 11.21
CA ALA A 65 23.48 8.98 10.65
C ALA A 65 23.18 8.27 9.32
N VAL A 66 21.93 7.82 9.18
CA VAL A 66 21.39 7.17 7.97
C VAL A 66 20.72 8.24 7.12
N THR A 67 21.02 8.29 5.81
CA THR A 67 20.36 9.21 4.88
C THR A 67 19.04 8.64 4.35
N VAL A 68 18.17 9.47 3.75
CA VAL A 68 16.91 8.99 3.16
C VAL A 68 17.17 7.97 2.04
N THR A 69 18.21 8.18 1.23
CA THR A 69 18.62 7.22 0.19
C THR A 69 18.98 5.87 0.78
N GLU A 70 19.87 5.84 1.78
CA GLU A 70 20.30 4.58 2.40
C GLU A 70 19.15 3.87 3.13
N LEU A 71 18.22 4.64 3.70
CA LEU A 71 17.04 4.08 4.34
C LEU A 71 16.09 3.45 3.31
N ALA A 72 15.86 4.11 2.17
CA ALA A 72 15.01 3.59 1.11
C ALA A 72 15.53 2.25 0.56
N ASP A 73 16.85 2.08 0.45
CA ASP A 73 17.49 0.82 0.02
C ASP A 73 17.24 -0.36 0.98
N GLN A 74 16.85 -0.10 2.23
CA GLN A 74 16.52 -1.13 3.22
C GLN A 74 15.03 -1.51 3.21
N VAL A 75 14.21 -0.82 2.42
CA VAL A 75 12.76 -1.02 2.35
C VAL A 75 12.43 -1.65 1.00
N ASP A 76 11.73 -2.80 1.01
CA ASP A 76 11.37 -3.48 -0.23
C ASP A 76 10.42 -2.61 -1.08
N GLY A 77 10.76 -2.39 -2.34
CA GLY A 77 10.07 -1.42 -3.21
C GLY A 77 10.21 0.04 -2.79
N GLY A 78 11.08 0.34 -1.82
CA GLY A 78 11.38 1.68 -1.33
C GLY A 78 12.12 2.53 -2.37
N THR A 79 11.68 3.77 -2.51
CA THR A 79 12.35 4.80 -3.30
C THR A 79 12.59 6.03 -2.44
N ALA A 80 13.74 6.68 -2.59
CA ALA A 80 14.06 7.87 -1.82
C ALA A 80 13.42 9.11 -2.43
N ALA A 81 12.72 9.88 -1.60
CA ALA A 81 12.18 11.18 -1.97
C ALA A 81 12.68 12.28 -1.03
N ALA A 82 12.53 13.53 -1.43
CA ALA A 82 13.00 14.68 -0.65
C ALA A 82 12.48 14.68 0.79
N THR A 83 11.24 14.22 0.99
CA THR A 83 10.51 14.26 2.26
C THR A 83 10.41 12.91 2.98
N GLY A 84 11.02 11.85 2.43
CA GLY A 84 10.93 10.53 3.05
C GLY A 84 11.10 9.34 2.10
N VAL A 85 10.69 8.18 2.57
CA VAL A 85 10.71 6.93 1.77
C VAL A 85 9.36 6.75 1.12
N GLN A 86 9.37 6.51 -0.19
CA GLN A 86 8.18 6.30 -1.02
C GLN A 86 8.04 4.85 -1.43
N VAL A 87 6.81 4.35 -1.41
CA VAL A 87 6.44 3.05 -1.98
C VAL A 87 5.18 3.23 -2.81
N ASP A 88 5.18 2.66 -4.01
CA ASP A 88 4.01 2.63 -4.87
C ASP A 88 3.15 1.39 -4.56
N ILE A 89 1.87 1.62 -4.31
CA ILE A 89 0.89 0.56 -4.10
C ILE A 89 -0.26 0.83 -5.05
N ASP A 90 -0.45 -0.08 -6.01
CA ASP A 90 -1.50 -0.02 -7.05
C ASP A 90 -1.55 1.33 -7.80
N GLY A 91 -0.38 1.93 -8.10
CA GLY A 91 -0.26 3.21 -8.81
C GLY A 91 -0.49 4.45 -7.94
N THR A 92 -0.60 4.28 -6.62
CA THR A 92 -0.61 5.37 -5.64
C THR A 92 0.69 5.36 -4.85
N THR A 93 1.42 6.47 -4.89
CA THR A 93 2.65 6.63 -4.12
C THR A 93 2.34 7.06 -2.69
N TYR A 94 2.78 6.26 -1.72
CA TYR A 94 2.71 6.56 -0.30
C TYR A 94 4.08 6.97 0.21
N THR A 95 4.12 8.06 0.98
CA THR A 95 5.37 8.59 1.55
C THR A 95 5.36 8.41 3.05
N VAL A 96 6.32 7.67 3.58
CA VAL A 96 6.64 7.69 5.01
C VAL A 96 7.57 8.85 5.27
N LEU A 97 7.06 9.85 5.99
CA LEU A 97 7.79 11.07 6.31
C LEU A 97 9.01 10.77 7.18
N THR A 98 10.15 11.33 6.79
CA THR A 98 11.37 11.31 7.59
C THR A 98 11.73 12.72 8.03
N PHE A 99 12.38 12.84 9.18
CA PHE A 99 12.69 14.12 9.81
C PHE A 99 14.17 14.25 10.13
N THR A 100 14.69 15.47 10.09
CA THR A 100 16.10 15.79 10.37
C THR A 100 16.37 16.03 11.85
N ASP A 101 15.33 16.20 12.67
CA ASP A 101 15.42 16.38 14.12
C ASP A 101 14.75 15.24 14.89
N SER A 102 15.20 15.00 16.12
CA SER A 102 14.67 13.95 17.00
C SER A 102 13.25 14.23 17.52
N ALA A 103 12.77 15.48 17.44
CA ALA A 103 11.40 15.85 17.78
C ALA A 103 10.42 15.67 16.61
N CYS A 104 10.91 15.25 15.44
CA CYS A 104 10.10 14.96 14.25
C CYS A 104 9.31 16.17 13.75
N THR A 105 9.92 17.36 13.80
CA THR A 105 9.25 18.63 13.46
C THR A 105 9.67 19.17 12.10
N THR A 106 10.91 18.89 11.68
CA THR A 106 11.53 19.37 10.46
C THR A 106 11.67 18.20 9.50
N ALA A 107 10.78 18.14 8.50
CA ALA A 107 10.84 17.11 7.48
C ALA A 107 12.15 17.20 6.69
N THR A 108 12.63 16.06 6.21
CA THR A 108 13.69 16.03 5.21
C THR A 108 13.26 16.83 3.97
N SER A 109 14.23 17.44 3.28
CA SER A 109 13.98 18.22 2.06
C SER A 109 14.86 17.79 0.89
N ALA A 110 15.67 16.75 1.08
CA ALA A 110 16.51 16.15 0.06
C ALA A 110 16.81 14.70 0.43
N VAL A 111 17.03 13.85 -0.59
CA VAL A 111 17.32 12.42 -0.39
C VAL A 111 18.63 12.17 0.38
N GLY A 112 19.57 13.12 0.33
CA GLY A 112 20.83 13.07 1.07
C GLY A 112 20.73 13.53 2.53
N ASN A 113 19.56 14.02 2.98
CA ASN A 113 19.41 14.43 4.37
C ASN A 113 19.46 13.22 5.30
N THR A 114 20.04 13.42 6.48
CA THR A 114 20.06 12.42 7.54
C THR A 114 18.71 12.30 8.22
N VAL A 115 18.27 11.06 8.46
CA VAL A 115 17.03 10.73 9.16
C VAL A 115 17.32 10.58 10.65
N ALA A 116 16.76 11.49 11.44
CA ALA A 116 16.86 11.51 12.90
C ALA A 116 15.55 11.09 13.60
N CYS A 117 14.42 11.12 12.88
CA CYS A 117 13.17 10.58 13.36
C CYS A 117 12.27 10.08 12.22
N ILE A 118 11.42 9.09 12.53
CA ILE A 118 10.31 8.63 11.70
C ILE A 118 9.03 8.55 12.54
N ASN A 119 8.07 9.42 12.27
CA ASN A 119 6.71 9.43 12.87
C ASN A 119 6.70 9.23 14.40
N GLY A 120 7.43 10.09 15.13
CA GLY A 120 7.49 10.10 16.60
C GLY A 120 8.55 9.18 17.23
N ILE A 121 9.28 8.39 16.43
CA ILE A 121 10.35 7.52 16.91
C ILE A 121 11.70 8.18 16.59
N SER A 122 12.43 8.56 17.64
CA SER A 122 13.85 8.93 17.61
C SER A 122 14.70 7.81 18.24
N PRO A 123 16.01 7.71 17.95
CA PRO A 123 16.89 6.71 18.58
C PRO A 123 17.06 6.97 20.08
#